data_AF-C6T119-F1
#
_entry.id   AF-C6T119-F1
#
_cell.length_a   1.000
_cell.length_b   1.000
_cell.length_c   1.000
_cell.angle_alpha   90.00
_cell.angle_beta   90.00
_cell.angle_gamma   90.00
#
_symmetry.space_group_name_H-M   'P 1'
#
loop_
_entity.id
_entity.type
_entity.pdbx_description
1 polymer ?
#
loop_
_entity_poly.entity_id
_entity_poly.type
_entity_poly.pdbx_seq_one_letter_code
_entity_poly.pdbx_strand_id
1 'polypeptide(L)'
;MGPIAGIVLADYYIVQKTNLNVSDLYSRSPYGAYRYSRGFNVAAILALVVGVLPVVPGFLQKVGIATSVPNTFVVIYNNAWFVSFFSAGFLYLVLSNLRGKPGNSAARDPLLPTAK
;
A
#
# COMPACT_ATOMS: atom_id res chain seq x y z
N MET A 1 5.55 -3.63 9.91
CA MET A 1 5.97 -4.03 8.55
C MET A 1 4.85 -4.63 7.69
N GLY A 2 3.89 -5.39 8.27
CA GLY A 2 2.79 -6.02 7.51
C GLY A 2 2.04 -5.11 6.51
N PRO A 3 1.53 -3.93 6.90
CA PRO A 3 0.70 -3.12 6.01
C PRO A 3 1.47 -2.62 4.77
N ILE A 4 2.71 -2.18 4.96
CA ILE A 4 3.57 -1.67 3.88
C ILE A 4 3.83 -2.79 2.87
N ALA A 5 4.19 -3.99 3.35
CA ALA A 5 4.42 -5.15 2.48
C ALA A 5 3.16 -5.50 1.66
N GLY A 6 1.99 -5.49 2.29
CA GLY A 6 0.71 -5.74 1.61
C GLY A 6 0.42 -4.72 0.51
N ILE A 7 0.63 -3.43 0.79
CA ILE A 7 0.43 -2.33 -0.17
C ILE A 7 1.41 -2.45 -1.35
N VAL A 8 2.71 -2.64 -1.09
CA VAL A 8 3.74 -2.72 -2.14
C VAL A 8 3.51 -3.93 -3.04
N LEU A 9 3.20 -5.10 -2.48
CA LEU A 9 2.92 -6.29 -3.27
C LEU A 9 1.65 -6.14 -4.11
N ALA A 10 0.60 -5.57 -3.52
CA ALA A 10 -0.64 -5.27 -4.23
C ALA A 10 -0.40 -4.30 -5.40
N ASP A 11 0.36 -3.23 -5.16
CA ASP A 11 0.69 -2.25 -6.19
C ASP A 11 1.49 -2.89 -7.32
N TYR A 12 2.60 -3.56 -6.97
CA TYR A 12 3.53 -4.07 -7.97
C TYR A 12 2.94 -5.22 -8.78
N TYR A 13 2.39 -6.25 -8.13
CA TYR A 13 1.96 -7.46 -8.83
C TYR A 13 0.57 -7.35 -9.44
N ILE A 14 -0.36 -6.64 -8.81
CA ILE A 14 -1.78 -6.64 -9.24
C ILE A 14 -2.11 -5.35 -10.00
N VAL A 15 -1.82 -4.17 -9.43
CA VAL A 15 -2.16 -2.89 -10.06
C VAL A 15 -1.26 -2.63 -11.27
N GLN A 16 0.04 -2.68 -11.07
CA GLN A 16 1.05 -2.38 -12.09
C GLN A 16 1.40 -3.58 -12.97
N LYS A 17 1.04 -4.80 -12.55
CA LYS A 17 1.33 -6.05 -13.28
C LYS A 17 2.81 -6.14 -13.67
N THR A 18 3.68 -5.88 -12.68
CA THR A 18 5.15 -5.86 -12.80
C THR A 18 5.71 -4.88 -13.84
N ASN A 19 4.91 -3.92 -14.32
CA ASN A 19 5.33 -2.90 -15.27
C ASN A 19 5.44 -1.54 -14.58
N LEU A 20 6.66 -1.12 -14.29
CA LEU A 20 6.96 0.18 -13.70
C LEU A 20 7.71 1.03 -14.72
N ASN A 21 7.28 2.28 -14.91
CA ASN A 21 8.06 3.29 -15.62
C ASN A 21 9.22 3.76 -14.72
N VAL A 22 10.46 3.38 -15.05
CA VAL A 22 11.65 3.76 -14.25
C VAL A 22 11.94 5.25 -14.37
N SER A 23 11.80 5.83 -15.55
CA SER A 23 12.02 7.26 -15.77
C SER A 23 11.14 8.15 -14.88
N ASP A 24 9.87 7.77 -14.71
CA ASP A 24 8.93 8.49 -13.86
C ASP A 24 9.21 8.29 -12.36
N LEU A 25 9.82 7.17 -11.95
CA LEU A 25 10.22 6.94 -10.55
C LEU A 25 11.31 7.93 -10.09
N TYR A 26 12.17 8.36 -11.02
CA TYR A 26 13.25 9.32 -10.75
C TYR A 26 12.91 10.75 -11.20
N SER A 27 11.68 10.99 -11.64
CA SER A 27 11.23 12.31 -12.11
C SER A 27 10.40 13.05 -11.06
N ARG A 28 10.59 14.37 -10.98
CA ARG A 28 9.74 15.28 -10.19
C ARG A 28 8.66 15.96 -11.04
N SER A 29 8.47 15.51 -12.28
CA SER A 29 7.49 16.09 -13.20
C SER A 29 6.08 16.11 -12.58
N PRO A 30 5.35 17.23 -12.68
CA PRO A 30 3.93 17.29 -12.32
C PRO A 30 3.06 16.26 -13.07
N TYR A 31 3.53 15.80 -14.23
CA TYR A 31 2.84 14.87 -15.11
C TYR A 31 3.34 13.42 -14.99
N GLY A 32 4.28 13.13 -14.08
CA GLY A 32 4.80 11.78 -13.90
C GLY A 32 3.76 10.83 -13.32
N ALA A 33 3.80 9.56 -13.73
CA ALA A 33 2.81 8.55 -13.32
C ALA A 33 2.68 8.37 -11.79
N TYR A 34 3.74 8.64 -11.02
CA TYR A 34 3.78 8.46 -9.56
C TYR A 34 3.65 9.76 -8.77
N ARG A 35 3.26 10.87 -9.41
CA ARG A 35 3.04 12.15 -8.71
C ARG A 35 1.78 12.12 -7.83
N TYR A 36 0.77 11.31 -8.17
CA TYR A 36 -0.50 11.21 -7.43
C TYR A 36 -1.06 12.59 -7.00
N SER A 37 -1.57 12.72 -5.76
CA SER A 37 -2.02 14.01 -5.22
C SER A 37 -0.86 14.73 -4.55
N ARG A 38 -0.24 15.66 -5.29
CA ARG A 38 0.89 16.48 -4.82
C ARG A 38 2.08 15.68 -4.26
N GLY A 39 2.31 14.46 -4.75
CA GLY A 39 3.41 13.58 -4.37
C GLY A 39 2.97 12.43 -3.46
N PHE A 40 1.71 12.43 -3.04
CA PHE A 40 1.20 11.47 -2.09
C PHE A 40 0.13 10.58 -2.71
N ASN A 41 0.33 9.27 -2.57
CA ASN A 41 -0.71 8.30 -2.89
C ASN A 41 -1.69 8.20 -1.71
N VAL A 42 -2.79 8.96 -1.79
CA VAL A 42 -3.84 8.98 -0.76
C VAL A 42 -4.40 7.57 -0.50
N ALA A 43 -4.54 6.74 -1.53
CA ALA A 43 -4.99 5.36 -1.38
C ALA A 43 -4.02 4.53 -0.53
N ALA A 44 -2.71 4.67 -0.76
CA ALA A 44 -1.68 4.00 0.04
C ALA A 44 -1.68 4.46 1.50
N ILE A 45 -1.85 5.77 1.73
CA ILE A 45 -1.92 6.33 3.10
C ILE A 45 -3.15 5.80 3.84
N LEU A 46 -4.32 5.82 3.21
CA LEU A 46 -5.55 5.29 3.82
C LEU A 46 -5.42 3.78 4.11
N ALA A 47 -4.88 3.01 3.16
CA ALA A 47 -4.59 1.60 3.35
C ALA A 47 -3.65 1.33 4.53
N LEU A 48 -2.60 2.14 4.68
CA LEU A 48 -1.65 2.02 5.78
C LEU A 48 -2.33 2.26 7.13
N VAL A 49 -3.12 3.33 7.24
CA VAL A 49 -3.85 3.67 8.47
C VAL A 49 -4.82 2.55 8.85
N VAL A 50 -5.61 2.06 7.91
CA VAL A 50 -6.56 0.95 8.16
C VAL A 50 -5.85 -0.36 8.50
N GLY A 51 -4.68 -0.63 7.92
CA GLY A 51 -3.90 -1.80 8.29
C GLY A 51 -3.36 -1.77 9.71
N VAL A 52 -3.04 -0.58 10.23
CA VAL A 52 -2.46 -0.40 11.57
C VAL A 52 -3.53 -0.27 12.66
N LEU A 53 -4.64 0.43 12.37
CA LEU A 53 -5.68 0.77 13.35
C LEU A 53 -6.16 -0.42 14.21
N PRO A 54 -6.48 -1.60 13.65
CA PRO A 54 -6.97 -2.73 14.44
C PRO A 54 -5.93 -3.32 15.41
N VAL A 55 -4.64 -3.08 15.18
CA VAL A 55 -3.55 -3.62 16.01
C VAL A 55 -3.33 -2.76 17.27
N VAL A 56 -3.65 -1.46 17.20
CA VAL A 56 -3.38 -0.50 18.27
C VAL A 56 -4.03 -0.87 19.61
N PRO A 57 -5.32 -1.26 19.69
CA PRO A 57 -5.93 -1.58 20.98
C PRO A 57 -5.27 -2.79 21.68
N GLY A 58 -4.95 -3.84 20.93
CA GLY A 58 -4.26 -5.02 21.48
C GLY A 58 -2.83 -4.72 21.90
N PHE A 59 -2.14 -3.82 21.20
CA PHE A 59 -0.84 -3.30 21.62
C PHE A 59 -0.94 -2.54 22.96
N LEU A 60 -1.90 -1.62 23.08
CA LEU A 60 -2.11 -0.82 24.29
C LEU A 60 -2.39 -1.68 25.53
N GLN A 61 -3.11 -2.79 25.36
CA GLN A 61 -3.30 -3.77 26.42
C GLN A 61 -1.99 -4.46 26.80
N LYS A 62 -1.21 -4.89 25.80
CA LYS A 62 0.06 -5.61 26.03
C LYS A 62 1.11 -4.76 26.74
N VAL A 63 1.11 -3.45 26.51
CA VAL A 63 2.01 -2.51 27.21
C VAL A 63 1.44 -2.00 28.55
N GLY A 64 0.26 -2.47 28.98
CA GLY A 64 -0.33 -2.14 30.27
C GLY A 64 -1.02 -0.77 30.35
N ILE A 65 -1.21 -0.08 29.23
CA ILE A 65 -1.90 1.22 29.18
C ILE A 65 -3.43 1.03 29.21
N ALA A 66 -3.93 0.02 28.49
CA ALA A 66 -5.36 -0.31 28.49
C ALA A 66 -5.63 -1.51 29.41
N THR A 67 -6.47 -1.32 30.42
CA THR A 67 -6.78 -2.35 31.42
C THR A 67 -7.75 -3.41 30.93
N SER A 68 -8.63 -3.08 29.99
CA SER A 68 -9.58 -4.01 29.40
C SER A 68 -9.78 -3.71 27.93
N VAL A 69 -9.51 -4.70 27.08
CA VAL A 69 -9.74 -4.65 25.63
C VAL A 69 -10.39 -5.96 25.22
N PRO A 70 -11.38 -5.95 24.31
CA PRO A 70 -12.00 -7.18 23.83
C PRO A 70 -10.96 -8.18 23.31
N ASN A 71 -11.17 -9.47 23.62
CA ASN A 71 -10.25 -10.55 23.24
C ASN A 71 -9.94 -10.57 21.73
N THR A 72 -10.88 -10.11 20.89
CA THR A 72 -10.69 -9.92 19.45
C THR A 72 -9.44 -9.11 19.12
N PHE A 73 -9.19 -8.00 19.82
CA PHE A 73 -8.02 -7.16 19.56
C PHE A 73 -6.70 -7.79 20.03
N VAL A 74 -6.74 -8.65 21.05
CA VAL A 74 -5.58 -9.45 21.47
C VAL A 74 -5.20 -10.45 20.38
N VAL A 75 -6.19 -11.14 19.82
CA VAL A 75 -5.98 -12.09 18.72
C VAL A 75 -5.45 -11.37 17.48
N ILE A 76 -6.01 -10.20 17.15
CA ILE A 76 -5.52 -9.34 16.06
C ILE A 76 -4.07 -8.93 16.31
N TYR A 77 -3.72 -8.50 17.52
CA TYR A 77 -2.35 -8.10 17.83
C TYR A 77 -1.36 -9.26 17.76
N ASN A 78 -1.73 -10.43 18.29
CA ASN A 78 -0.88 -11.63 18.20
C ASN A 78 -0.64 -12.06 16.75
N ASN A 79 -1.56 -11.74 15.83
CA ASN A 79 -1.46 -12.00 14.40
C ASN A 79 -1.28 -10.72 13.58
N ALA A 80 -0.71 -9.66 14.19
CA ALA A 80 -0.70 -8.31 13.63
C ALA A 80 -0.10 -8.26 12.23
N TRP A 81 0.93 -9.07 11.96
CA TRP A 81 1.58 -9.11 10.66
C TRP A 81 0.60 -9.48 9.54
N PHE A 82 -0.17 -10.57 9.71
CA PHE A 82 -1.13 -11.05 8.72
C PHE A 82 -2.34 -10.12 8.59
N VAL A 83 -2.93 -9.72 9.72
CA VAL A 83 -4.12 -8.85 9.72
C VAL A 83 -3.79 -7.53 9.01
N SER A 84 -2.66 -6.93 9.36
CA SER A 84 -2.22 -5.68 8.75
C SER A 84 -1.91 -5.83 7.26
N PHE A 85 -1.27 -6.94 6.88
CA PHE A 85 -0.89 -7.23 5.49
C PHE A 85 -2.11 -7.33 4.59
N PHE A 86 -3.06 -8.19 4.94
CA PHE A 86 -4.23 -8.45 4.11
C PHE A 86 -5.20 -7.27 4.11
N SER A 87 -5.44 -6.63 5.25
CA SER A 87 -6.35 -5.47 5.33
C SER A 87 -5.82 -4.28 4.52
N ALA A 88 -4.54 -3.93 4.66
CA ALA A 88 -3.93 -2.83 3.91
C ALA A 88 -3.83 -3.15 2.42
N GLY A 89 -3.37 -4.36 2.06
CA GLY A 89 -3.30 -4.79 0.67
C GLY A 89 -4.67 -4.77 -0.01
N PHE A 90 -5.69 -5.34 0.64
CA PHE A 90 -7.06 -5.35 0.11
C PHE A 90 -7.63 -3.95 -0.07
N LEU A 91 -7.52 -3.09 0.95
CA LEU A 91 -8.03 -1.72 0.85
C LEU A 91 -7.29 -0.93 -0.24
N TYR A 92 -5.98 -1.11 -0.34
CA TYR A 92 -5.19 -0.48 -1.40
C TYR A 92 -5.67 -0.90 -2.79
N LEU A 93 -5.93 -2.19 -3.00
CA LEU A 93 -6.46 -2.70 -4.26
C LEU A 93 -7.81 -2.07 -4.60
N VAL A 94 -8.74 -2.05 -3.65
CA VAL A 94 -10.07 -1.46 -3.87
C VAL A 94 -9.93 0.02 -4.25
N LEU A 95 -9.19 0.80 -3.45
CA LEU A 95 -9.01 2.24 -3.69
C LEU A 95 -8.26 2.55 -4.98
N SER A 96 -7.28 1.72 -5.35
CA SER A 96 -6.48 1.91 -6.57
C SER A 96 -7.25 1.55 -7.84
N ASN A 97 -8.11 0.53 -7.79
CA ASN A 97 -8.98 0.18 -8.92
C ASN A 97 -10.07 1.24 -9.14
N LEU A 98 -10.60 1.85 -8.06
CA LEU A 98 -11.62 2.91 -8.16
C LEU A 98 -11.09 4.22 -8.75
N ARG A 99 -9.79 4.53 -8.57
CA ARG A 99 -9.20 5.79 -9.03
C ARG A 99 -8.91 5.83 -10.53
N GLY A 100 -9.03 4.71 -11.25
CA GLY A 100 -8.66 4.61 -12.66
C GLY A 100 -7.14 4.74 -12.86
N LYS A 101 -6.57 3.95 -13.78
CA LYS A 101 -5.16 4.11 -14.14
C LYS A 101 -4.97 5.48 -14.82
N PRO A 102 -4.06 6.36 -14.34
CA PRO A 102 -3.56 7.43 -15.18
C PRO A 102 -3.08 6.78 -16.48
N GLY A 103 -3.54 7.31 -17.62
CA GLY A 103 -3.34 6.71 -18.93
C GLY A 103 -1.89 6.24 -19.11
N ASN A 104 -1.75 5.03 -19.67
CA ASN A 104 -0.49 4.43 -20.02
C ASN A 104 0.20 5.34 -21.06
N SER A 105 0.93 6.36 -20.61
CA SER A 105 1.92 7.07 -21.41
C SER A 105 2.96 6.00 -21.75
N ALA A 106 2.77 5.41 -22.91
CA ALA A 106 3.62 4.38 -23.49
C ALA A 106 5.01 4.97 -23.78
N ALA A 107 5.78 5.23 -22.74
CA ALA A 107 7.21 5.40 -22.85
C ALA A 107 7.81 4.01 -22.66
N ARG A 108 7.94 3.28 -23.78
CA ARG A 108 8.94 2.22 -23.91
C ARG A 108 10.24 2.80 -23.38
N ASP A 109 10.72 2.28 -22.25
CA ASP A 109 11.96 2.74 -21.65
C ASP A 109 13.09 2.49 -22.67
N PRO A 110 13.73 3.54 -23.23
CA PRO A 110 14.79 3.37 -24.23
C PRO A 110 15.98 2.58 -23.70
N LEU A 111 16.08 2.43 -22.37
CA LEU A 111 17.17 1.72 -21.69
C LEU A 111 16.94 0.22 -21.55
N LEU A 112 15.70 -0.26 -21.75
CA LEU A 112 15.41 -1.69 -21.72
C LEU A 112 15.61 -2.29 -23.12
N PRO A 113 16.43 -3.35 -23.28
CA PRO A 113 16.54 -4.07 -24.53
C PRO A 113 15.15 -4.55 -24.97
N THR A 114 14.78 -4.31 -26.21
CA THR A 114 13.58 -4.92 -26.78
C THR A 114 13.74 -6.43 -26.72
N ALA A 115 12.93 -7.11 -25.91
CA ALA A 115 12.86 -8.56 -25.94
C ALA A 115 12.53 -8.98 -27.39
N LYS A 116 13.42 -9.80 -27.97
CA LYS A 116 13.25 -10.38 -29.30
C LYS A 116 12.07 -11.34 -29.33
#